data_AF-A0A2M7Y9G8-F1
#
_entry.id   AF-A0A2M7Y9G8-F1
#
_cell.length_a   1.000
_cell.length_b   1.000
_cell.length_c   1.000
_cell.angle_alpha   90.00
_cell.angle_beta   90.00
_cell.angle_gamma   90.00
#
_symmetry.space_group_name_H-M   'P 1'
#
loop_
_entity.id
_entity.type
_entity.pdbx_description
1 polymer ?
#
loop_
_entity_poly.entity_id
_entity_poly.type
_entity_poly.pdbx_seq_one_letter_code
_entity_poly.pdbx_strand_id
1 'polypeptide(L)' 'MTDDPPPLEAMPHLDEAAEAAATDISDFSWSDAPSLALFWALAGVVFLQFFSRYVMNSSIGWTEEIARYLLIGVTFV' A
#
# COMPACT_ATOMS: atom_id res chain seq x y z
N MET A 1 -26.55 -47.15 -1.79
CA MET A 1 -25.93 -45.99 -1.11
C MET A 1 -25.07 -45.29 -2.15
N THR A 2 -25.70 -44.48 -2.99
CA THR A 2 -25.01 -43.58 -3.92
C THR A 2 -25.45 -42.19 -3.52
N ASP A 3 -24.89 -41.72 -2.41
CA ASP A 3 -24.97 -40.31 -2.05
C ASP A 3 -23.98 -39.58 -2.96
N ASP A 4 -24.45 -39.31 -4.18
CA ASP A 4 -23.74 -38.41 -5.08
C ASP A 4 -23.69 -37.06 -4.35
N PRO A 5 -22.50 -36.46 -4.13
CA PRO A 5 -22.42 -35.20 -3.43
C PRO A 5 -23.26 -34.14 -4.16
N PRO A 6 -24.02 -33.30 -3.44
CA PRO A 6 -24.86 -32.29 -4.05
C PRO A 6 -24.02 -31.39 -4.98
N PRO A 7 -24.57 -30.96 -6.14
CA PRO A 7 -23.85 -30.11 -7.07
C PRO A 7 -23.25 -28.87 -6.36
N LEU A 8 -22.01 -28.52 -6.69
CA LEU A 8 -21.28 -27.43 -6.04
C LEU A 8 -22.01 -26.07 -6.09
N GLU A 9 -22.92 -25.90 -7.06
CA GLU A 9 -23.76 -24.71 -7.23
C GLU A 9 -24.97 -24.64 -6.27
N ALA A 10 -25.30 -25.73 -5.57
CA ALA A 10 -26.39 -25.79 -4.60
C ALA A 10 -25.94 -25.40 -3.16
N MET A 11 -24.71 -24.92 -3.01
CA MET A 11 -24.06 -24.63 -1.72
C MET A 11 -23.99 -23.10 -1.48
N PRO A 12 -25.08 -22.44 -1.04
CA PRO A 12 -25.18 -20.98 -0.93
C PRO A 12 -24.14 -20.33 -0.01
N HIS A 13 -23.48 -21.10 0.85
CA HIS A 13 -22.47 -20.61 1.79
C HIS A 13 -21.11 -20.31 1.16
N LEU A 14 -20.84 -20.75 -0.08
CA LEU A 14 -19.57 -20.47 -0.75
C LEU A 14 -19.52 -19.04 -1.31
N ASP A 15 -20.65 -18.53 -1.77
CA ASP A 15 -20.76 -17.19 -2.34
C ASP A 15 -20.76 -16.11 -1.24
N GLU A 16 -21.48 -16.32 -0.13
CA GLU A 16 -21.46 -15.41 1.03
C GLU A 16 -20.07 -15.31 1.69
N ALA A 17 -19.33 -16.43 1.76
CA ALA A 17 -17.97 -16.43 2.29
C ALA A 17 -16.97 -15.71 1.36
N ALA A 18 -17.19 -15.79 0.04
CA ALA A 18 -16.39 -15.06 -0.95
C ALA A 18 -16.70 -13.56 -0.95
N GLU A 19 -17.98 -13.18 -0.78
CA GLU A 19 -18.42 -11.78 -0.73
C GLU A 19 -18.04 -11.11 0.62
N ALA A 20 -18.09 -11.83 1.73
CA ALA A 20 -17.58 -11.35 3.02
C ALA A 20 -16.06 -11.10 3.02
N ALA A 21 -15.32 -11.74 2.09
CA ALA A 21 -13.89 -11.48 1.88
C ALA A 21 -13.63 -10.28 0.95
N ALA A 22 -14.65 -9.80 0.23
CA ALA A 22 -14.58 -8.55 -0.53
C ALA A 22 -14.60 -7.39 0.48
N THR A 23 -13.42 -7.09 0.99
CA THR A 23 -13.22 -6.03 1.99
C THR A 23 -13.68 -4.71 1.40
N ASP A 24 -14.68 -4.08 2.02
CA ASP A 24 -15.19 -2.78 1.61
C ASP A 24 -14.09 -1.73 1.78
N ILE A 25 -13.67 -1.12 0.67
CA ILE A 25 -12.61 -0.09 0.63
C ILE A 25 -13.24 1.31 0.63
N SER A 26 -14.57 1.41 0.75
CA SER A 26 -15.30 2.69 0.76
C SER A 26 -14.97 3.58 1.96
N ASP A 27 -14.29 3.06 2.99
CA ASP A 27 -13.78 3.83 4.13
C ASP A 27 -12.55 4.69 3.78
N PHE A 28 -11.91 4.48 2.63
CA PHE A 28 -10.79 5.31 2.18
C PHE A 28 -11.28 6.71 1.79
N SER A 29 -10.93 7.70 2.60
CA SER A 29 -11.30 9.09 2.36
C SER A 29 -10.26 9.80 1.49
N TRP A 30 -10.72 10.74 0.66
CA TRP A 30 -9.83 11.66 -0.06
C TRP A 30 -8.95 12.50 0.88
N SER A 31 -9.31 12.64 2.16
CA SER A 31 -8.48 13.28 3.19
C SER A 31 -7.20 12.52 3.50
N ASP A 32 -7.12 11.22 3.18
CA ASP A 32 -5.98 10.37 3.50
C ASP A 32 -4.93 10.37 2.37
N ALA A 33 -5.33 10.89 1.19
CA ALA A 33 -4.47 11.01 0.02
C ALA A 33 -3.19 11.84 0.26
N PRO A 34 -3.20 12.96 1.01
CA PRO A 34 -1.99 13.71 1.34
C PRO A 34 -0.97 12.87 2.14
N SER A 35 -1.43 12.11 3.14
CA SER A 35 -0.56 11.25 3.96
C SER A 35 0.07 10.15 3.10
N LEU A 36 -0.71 9.53 2.23
CA LEU A 36 -0.24 8.51 1.30
C LEU A 36 0.78 9.08 0.29
N ALA A 37 0.48 10.23 -0.30
CA ALA A 37 1.38 10.90 -1.24
C ALA A 37 2.71 11.28 -0.58
N LEU A 38 2.65 11.78 0.65
CA LEU A 38 3.83 12.19 1.41
C LEU A 38 4.70 10.99 1.81
N PHE A 39 4.06 9.89 2.22
CA PHE A 39 4.74 8.61 2.46
C PHE A 39 5.45 8.10 1.21
N TRP A 40 4.77 8.09 0.06
CA TRP A 40 5.37 7.64 -1.21
C TRP A 40 6.49 8.56 -1.69
N ALA A 41 6.36 9.87 -1.51
CA ALA A 41 7.42 10.82 -1.80
C ALA A 41 8.67 10.55 -0.93
N LEU A 42 8.49 10.34 0.38
CA LEU A 42 9.58 9.99 1.29
C LEU A 42 10.24 8.67 0.89
N ALA A 43 9.45 7.64 0.58
CA ALA A 43 9.95 6.35 0.10
C ALA A 43 10.78 6.52 -1.19
N GLY A 44 10.31 7.33 -2.14
CA GLY A 44 11.03 7.65 -3.37
C GLY A 44 12.34 8.39 -3.12
N VAL A 45 12.37 9.35 -2.19
CA VAL A 45 13.58 10.11 -1.84
C VAL A 45 14.61 9.23 -1.13
N VAL A 46 14.18 8.36 -0.22
CA VAL A 46 15.06 7.38 0.45
C VAL A 46 15.57 6.34 -0.55
N PHE A 47 14.71 5.87 -1.46
CA PHE A 47 15.13 5.00 -2.55
C PHE A 47 16.17 5.68 -3.44
N LEU A 48 15.96 6.94 -3.83
CA LEU A 48 16.90 7.71 -4.63
C LEU A 48 18.26 7.88 -3.94
N GLN A 49 18.27 8.09 -2.62
CA GLN A 49 19.50 8.13 -1.83
C GLN A 49 20.32 6.84 -1.98
N PHE A 50 19.67 5.69 -1.81
CA PHE A 50 20.34 4.39 -1.96
C PHE A 50 20.73 4.09 -3.40
N PHE A 51 19.84 4.37 -4.36
CA PHE A 51 20.10 4.17 -5.78
C PHE A 51 21.29 5.00 -6.25
N SER A 52 21.33 6.29 -5.92
CA SER A 52 22.45 7.14 -6.30
C SER A 52 23.76 6.64 -5.69
N ARG A 53 23.73 6.23 -4.42
CA ARG A 53 24.93 5.76 -3.71
C ARG A 53 25.46 4.44 -4.26
N TYR A 54 24.58 3.48 -4.53
CA TYR A 54 24.99 2.13 -4.92
C TYR A 54 25.05 1.91 -6.44
N VAL A 55 24.15 2.53 -7.21
CA VAL A 55 24.09 2.39 -8.67
C VAL A 55 24.90 3.47 -9.37
N MET A 56 24.75 4.73 -8.94
CA MET A 56 25.43 5.87 -9.59
C MET A 56 26.79 6.21 -8.95
N ASN A 57 27.22 5.46 -7.92
CA ASN A 57 28.47 5.69 -7.18
C ASN A 57 28.68 7.16 -6.73
N SER A 58 27.59 7.89 -6.47
CA SER A 58 27.60 9.31 -6.10
C SER A 58 26.54 9.60 -5.04
N SER A 59 26.80 10.58 -4.17
CA SER A 59 25.88 10.93 -3.08
C SER A 59 25.20 12.26 -3.36
N ILE A 60 23.86 12.26 -3.43
CA ILE A 60 23.08 13.46 -3.70
C ILE A 60 22.81 14.20 -2.38
N GLY A 61 23.67 15.14 -2.01
CA GLY A 61 23.62 15.81 -0.71
C GLY A 61 22.30 16.54 -0.39
N TRP A 62 21.61 17.10 -1.38
CA TRP A 62 20.35 17.83 -1.14
C TRP A 62 19.17 16.92 -0.75
N THR A 63 19.25 15.61 -1.02
CA THR A 63 18.18 14.66 -0.66
C THR A 63 18.06 14.43 0.84
N GLU A 64 19.14 14.62 1.60
CA GLU A 64 19.13 14.50 3.06
C GLU A 64 18.22 15.54 3.72
N GLU A 65 18.30 16.77 3.21
CA GLU A 65 17.49 17.88 3.71
C GLU A 65 16.02 17.72 3.33
N ILE A 66 15.74 17.27 2.11
CA ILE A 66 14.38 16.97 1.66
C ILE A 66 13.78 15.79 2.45
N ALA A 67 14.56 14.75 2.71
CA ALA A 67 14.12 13.62 3.52
C ALA A 67 13.73 14.08 4.93
N ARG A 68 14.50 15.00 5.53
CA ARG A 68 14.17 15.59 6.84
C ARG A 68 12.84 16.33 6.80
N TYR A 69 12.61 17.19 5.81
CA TYR A 69 11.36 17.93 5.70
C TYR A 69 10.15 17.03 5.41
N LEU A 70 10.31 16.02 4.56
CA LEU A 70 9.26 15.02 4.31
C LEU A 70 8.97 14.18 5.55
N LEU A 71 9.99 13.83 6.34
CA LEU A 71 9.82 13.10 7.60
C LEU A 71 9.09 13.95 8.67
N ILE A 72 9.37 15.25 8.74
CA ILE A 72 8.60 16.17 9.58
C ILE A 72 7.15 16.21 9.09
N GLY A 73 6.93 16.41 7.79
CA GLY A 73 5.60 16.46 7.21
C GLY A 73 4.78 15.21 7.49
N VAL A 74 5.34 14.01 7.28
CA VAL A 74 4.62 12.74 7.49
C VAL A 74 4.30 12.47 8.96
N THR A 75 5.00 13.13 9.89
CA THR A 75 4.72 13.00 11.32
C THR A 75 3.51 13.84 11.76
N PHE A 76 3.20 14.93 11.04
CA PHE A 76 2.18 15.91 11.42
C PHE A 76 0.94 15.96 10.51
N VAL A 77 1.00 15.28 9.36
CA VAL A 77 -0.14 15.05 8.45
C VAL A 77 -0.94 13.84 8.92
#